data_AF-A0A1G0XW57-F1
#
_entry.id   AF-A0A1G0XW57-F1
#
_cell.length_a   1.000
_cell.length_b   1.000
_cell.length_c   1.000
_cell.angle_alpha   90.00
_cell.angle_beta   90.00
_cell.angle_gamma   90.00
#
_symmetry.space_group_name_H-M   'P 1'
#
loop_
_entity.id
_entity.type
_entity.pdbx_description
1 polymer ?
#
loop_
_entity_poly.entity_id
_entity_poly.type
_entity_poly.pdbx_seq_one_letter_code
_entity_poly.pdbx_strand_id
1 'polypeptide(L)'
;MSENELCGPSKAIVGKARKKGFVKGKLTVVPELLEGETLLFTFVAKAIRERVDSKDHEELDMQEICNLFTFIYAKGGEAAFNWHSGNDFTISPRGIFDQAVPFSASPDMIEYYNAKKLPEEMFEAFHHWVINEPSFCIENAVHPLIPLLDALKWTYRISLGMGLEYLGYK
;
A
#
# COMPACT_ATOMS: atom_id res chain seq x y z
N MET A 1 -3.63 11.48 -13.98
CA MET A 1 -3.39 10.21 -14.68
C MET A 1 -4.68 9.70 -15.28
N SER A 2 -4.65 9.36 -16.56
CA SER A 2 -5.77 8.74 -17.29
C SER A 2 -5.64 7.21 -17.24
N GLU A 3 -6.75 6.46 -17.41
CA GLU A 3 -6.77 4.98 -17.31
C GLU A 3 -5.85 4.25 -18.29
N ASN A 4 -5.38 4.93 -19.34
CA ASN A 4 -4.50 4.37 -20.36
C ASN A 4 -3.02 4.26 -19.94
N GLU A 5 -2.66 4.70 -18.73
CA GLU A 5 -1.27 4.73 -18.27
C GLU A 5 -0.93 3.64 -17.23
N LEU A 6 -1.93 2.90 -16.72
CA LEU A 6 -1.73 1.84 -15.72
C LEU A 6 -1.54 0.47 -16.39
N CYS A 7 -0.47 -0.23 -16.03
CA CYS A 7 -0.18 -1.59 -16.48
C CYS A 7 0.19 -2.51 -15.31
N GLY A 8 0.05 -3.82 -15.50
CA GLY A 8 0.42 -4.83 -14.50
C GLY A 8 -0.37 -4.69 -13.18
N PRO A 9 0.29 -4.78 -12.02
CA PRO A 9 -0.39 -4.84 -10.73
C PRO A 9 -1.11 -3.54 -10.37
N SER A 10 -0.57 -2.36 -10.74
CA SER A 10 -1.27 -1.08 -10.54
C SER A 10 -2.70 -1.06 -11.08
N LYS A 11 -2.90 -1.61 -12.28
CA LYS A 11 -4.22 -1.68 -12.92
C LYS A 11 -5.16 -2.60 -12.15
N ALA A 12 -4.68 -3.74 -11.65
CA ALA A 12 -5.45 -4.66 -10.84
C ALA A 12 -5.90 -4.00 -9.51
N ILE A 13 -4.97 -3.34 -8.82
CA ILE A 13 -5.19 -2.65 -7.55
C ILE A 13 -6.21 -1.51 -7.70
N VAL A 14 -5.98 -0.59 -8.64
CA VAL A 14 -6.88 0.55 -8.86
C VAL A 14 -8.25 0.09 -9.37
N GLY A 15 -8.29 -0.91 -10.26
CA GLY A 15 -9.54 -1.47 -10.77
C GLY A 15 -10.38 -2.10 -9.67
N LYS A 16 -9.77 -2.90 -8.80
CA LYS A 16 -10.43 -3.48 -7.63
C LYS A 16 -10.92 -2.39 -6.67
N ALA A 17 -10.10 -1.39 -6.39
CA ALA A 17 -10.44 -0.31 -5.48
C ALA A 17 -11.64 0.51 -5.95
N ARG A 18 -11.72 0.81 -7.25
CA ARG A 18 -12.88 1.45 -7.88
C ARG A 18 -14.12 0.56 -7.79
N LYS A 19 -14.01 -0.73 -8.14
CA LYS A 19 -15.14 -1.68 -8.08
C LYS A 19 -15.72 -1.81 -6.68
N LYS A 20 -14.90 -1.69 -5.64
CA LYS A 20 -15.31 -1.76 -4.23
C LYS A 20 -15.72 -0.40 -3.64
N GLY A 21 -15.65 0.67 -4.43
CA GLY A 21 -16.07 2.01 -4.03
C GLY A 21 -15.10 2.75 -3.11
N PHE A 22 -13.85 2.29 -3.01
CA PHE A 22 -12.78 2.97 -2.26
C PHE A 22 -12.24 4.20 -3.00
N VAL A 23 -12.42 4.25 -4.32
CA VAL A 23 -12.03 5.39 -5.16
C VAL A 23 -13.22 5.81 -6.01
N LYS A 24 -13.79 6.99 -5.71
CA LYS A 24 -14.96 7.53 -6.44
C LYS A 24 -14.60 8.45 -7.61
N GLY A 25 -13.36 8.90 -7.70
CA GLY A 25 -12.92 9.90 -8.68
C GLY A 25 -11.47 9.74 -9.11
N LYS A 26 -10.80 10.88 -9.29
CA LYS A 26 -9.34 10.91 -9.46
C LYS A 26 -8.70 10.67 -8.08
N LEU A 27 -7.57 9.97 -8.06
CA LEU A 27 -6.79 9.86 -6.84
C LEU A 27 -6.15 11.21 -6.53
N THR A 28 -6.33 11.65 -5.29
CA THR A 28 -5.76 12.88 -4.77
C THR A 28 -4.25 12.76 -4.69
N VAL A 29 -3.54 13.79 -5.14
CA VAL A 29 -2.09 13.90 -5.04
C VAL A 29 -1.76 15.16 -4.25
N VAL A 30 -1.07 14.98 -3.12
CA VAL A 30 -0.57 16.08 -2.28
C VAL A 30 0.95 16.09 -2.44
N PRO A 31 1.53 17.08 -3.15
CA PRO A 31 2.97 17.13 -3.43
C PRO A 31 3.85 17.03 -2.19
N GLU A 32 3.41 17.61 -1.08
CA GLU A 32 4.10 17.62 0.22
C GLU A 32 4.27 16.21 0.81
N LEU A 33 3.48 15.23 0.36
CA LEU A 33 3.54 13.85 0.84
C LEU A 33 4.46 12.96 0.01
N LEU A 34 5.00 13.45 -1.12
CA LEU A 34 5.84 12.66 -2.02
C LEU A 34 7.18 12.26 -1.39
N GLU A 35 7.73 13.12 -0.53
CA GLU A 35 8.96 12.79 0.20
C GLU A 35 8.72 11.66 1.21
N GLY A 36 7.64 11.75 1.99
CA GLY A 36 7.22 10.69 2.93
C GLY A 36 6.91 9.37 2.22
N GLU A 37 6.25 9.42 1.06
CA GLU A 37 6.03 8.25 0.20
C GLU A 37 7.37 7.61 -0.22
N THR A 38 8.33 8.41 -0.67
CA THR A 38 9.64 7.92 -1.12
C THR A 38 10.43 7.27 0.02
N LEU A 39 10.42 7.88 1.20
CA LEU A 39 11.06 7.33 2.40
C LEU A 39 10.42 6.01 2.81
N LEU A 40 9.07 5.92 2.80
CA LEU A 40 8.33 4.71 3.12
C LEU A 40 8.67 3.56 2.18
N PHE A 41 8.67 3.78 0.86
CA PHE A 41 8.95 2.70 -0.09
C PHE A 41 10.42 2.29 -0.13
N THR A 42 11.34 3.22 0.14
CA THR A 42 12.76 2.89 0.36
C THR A 42 12.91 1.99 1.58
N PHE A 43 12.23 2.32 2.68
CA PHE A 43 12.23 1.55 3.91
C PHE A 43 11.63 0.14 3.71
N VAL A 44 10.47 0.05 3.06
CA VAL A 44 9.78 -1.23 2.80
C VAL A 44 10.61 -2.12 1.89
N ALA A 45 11.21 -1.59 0.82
CA ALA A 45 12.09 -2.35 -0.05
C ALA A 45 13.30 -2.91 0.70
N LYS A 46 13.90 -2.10 1.59
CA LYS A 46 15.00 -2.53 2.45
C LYS A 46 14.56 -3.64 3.42
N ALA A 47 13.41 -3.48 4.09
CA ALA A 47 12.90 -4.46 5.02
C ALA A 47 12.59 -5.81 4.34
N ILE A 48 11.99 -5.79 3.14
CA ILE A 48 11.75 -7.02 2.35
C ILE A 48 13.06 -7.69 1.99
N ARG A 49 14.05 -6.91 1.53
CA ARG A 49 15.36 -7.46 1.20
C ARG A 49 16.05 -8.08 2.42
N GLU A 50 16.05 -7.40 3.57
CA GLU A 50 16.61 -7.93 4.81
C GLU A 50 15.89 -9.20 5.28
N ARG A 51 14.59 -9.30 5.03
CA ARG A 51 13.79 -10.50 5.33
C ARG A 51 14.21 -11.69 4.46
N VAL A 52 14.34 -11.48 3.16
CA VAL A 52 14.70 -12.50 2.16
C VAL A 52 16.20 -12.86 2.17
N ASP A 53 17.07 -11.94 2.60
CA ASP A 53 18.51 -12.20 2.74
C ASP A 53 18.83 -12.91 4.09
N SER A 54 17.83 -13.14 4.94
CA SER A 54 18.02 -13.82 6.24
C SER A 54 18.19 -15.33 6.07
N LYS A 55 19.05 -15.96 6.86
CA LYS A 55 19.42 -17.38 6.72
C LYS A 55 18.26 -18.37 6.80
N ASP A 56 17.12 -17.94 7.33
CA ASP A 56 15.97 -18.79 7.58
C ASP A 56 14.81 -18.52 6.60
N HIS A 57 14.90 -17.52 5.71
CA HIS A 57 13.82 -17.13 4.79
C HIS A 57 14.39 -16.83 3.40
N GLU A 58 14.17 -17.72 2.43
CA GLU A 58 14.59 -17.52 1.03
C GLU A 58 13.55 -16.78 0.17
N GLU A 59 12.31 -16.69 0.66
CA GLU A 59 11.20 -16.01 0.02
C GLU A 59 10.22 -15.44 1.07
N LEU A 60 9.37 -14.50 0.64
CA LEU A 60 8.23 -14.06 1.44
C LEU A 60 7.08 -15.04 1.26
N ASP A 61 6.47 -15.47 2.36
CA ASP A 61 5.24 -16.23 2.27
C ASP A 61 4.02 -15.34 1.96
N MET A 62 2.90 -15.97 1.58
CA MET A 62 1.67 -15.23 1.24
C MET A 62 1.08 -14.45 2.41
N GLN A 63 1.28 -14.91 3.65
CA GLN A 63 0.81 -14.20 4.84
C GLN A 63 1.64 -12.95 5.08
N GLU A 64 2.95 -12.99 4.87
CA GLU A 64 3.84 -11.84 4.93
C GLU A 64 3.51 -10.81 3.85
N ILE A 65 3.24 -11.26 2.62
CA ILE A 65 2.77 -10.38 1.54
C ILE A 65 1.46 -9.71 1.94
N CYS A 66 0.49 -10.47 2.48
CA CYS A 66 -0.76 -9.91 2.98
C CYS A 66 -0.53 -8.87 4.09
N ASN A 67 0.38 -9.13 5.03
CA ASN A 67 0.73 -8.22 6.12
C ASN A 67 1.33 -6.91 5.59
N LEU A 68 2.10 -6.95 4.49
CA LEU A 68 2.59 -5.73 3.84
C LEU A 68 1.46 -4.83 3.34
N PHE A 69 0.37 -5.39 2.81
CA PHE A 69 -0.80 -4.59 2.41
C PHE A 69 -1.47 -3.92 3.61
N THR A 70 -1.61 -4.63 4.73
CA THR A 70 -2.14 -4.07 5.98
C THR A 70 -1.23 -2.97 6.53
N PHE A 71 0.09 -3.20 6.52
CA PHE A 71 1.08 -2.22 6.95
C PHE A 71 0.98 -0.93 6.13
N ILE A 72 1.02 -1.07 4.81
CA ILE A 72 0.95 0.06 3.89
C ILE A 72 -0.40 0.79 3.96
N TYR A 73 -1.49 0.05 4.14
CA TYR A 73 -2.80 0.63 4.37
C TYR A 73 -2.79 1.56 5.59
N ALA A 74 -2.29 1.10 6.74
CA ALA A 74 -2.18 1.94 7.93
C ALA A 74 -1.30 3.17 7.68
N LYS A 75 -0.14 3.01 7.03
CA LYS A 75 0.79 4.12 6.75
C LYS A 75 0.22 5.18 5.80
N GLY A 76 -0.65 4.79 4.86
CA GLY A 76 -1.42 5.75 4.06
C GLY A 76 -2.34 6.63 4.92
N GLY A 77 -3.07 6.02 5.86
CA GLY A 77 -3.92 6.75 6.78
C GLY A 77 -3.14 7.66 7.74
N GLU A 78 -2.02 7.18 8.30
CA GLU A 78 -1.17 7.97 9.18
C GLU A 78 -0.58 9.18 8.45
N ALA A 79 -0.16 9.00 7.19
CA ALA A 79 0.36 10.10 6.39
C ALA A 79 -0.71 11.20 6.18
N ALA A 80 -1.95 10.84 5.87
CA ALA A 80 -3.05 11.79 5.75
C ALA A 80 -3.31 12.52 7.09
N PHE A 81 -3.38 11.76 8.18
CA PHE A 81 -3.65 12.31 9.51
C PHE A 81 -2.56 13.28 9.99
N ASN A 82 -1.29 12.86 9.89
CA ASN A 82 -0.16 13.66 10.33
C ASN A 82 -0.05 14.95 9.52
N TRP A 83 -0.22 14.87 8.21
CA TRP A 83 -0.22 16.05 7.34
C TRP A 83 -1.34 17.03 7.69
N HIS A 84 -2.56 16.54 7.87
CA HIS A 84 -3.70 17.39 8.24
C HIS A 84 -3.52 18.02 9.62
N SER A 85 -2.87 17.31 10.55
CA SER A 85 -2.67 17.75 11.93
C SER A 85 -1.38 18.57 12.13
N GLY A 86 -0.53 18.72 11.10
CA GLY A 86 0.76 19.38 11.20
C GLY A 86 1.83 18.61 12.00
N ASN A 87 1.68 17.28 12.10
CA ASN A 87 2.62 16.39 12.78
C ASN A 87 3.64 15.78 11.81
N ASP A 88 4.79 15.37 12.35
CA ASP A 88 5.79 14.63 11.58
C ASP A 88 5.32 13.20 11.29
N PHE A 89 5.52 12.76 10.05
CA PHE A 89 5.28 11.37 9.66
C PHE A 89 6.49 10.49 10.02
N THR A 90 6.34 9.66 11.05
CA THR A 90 7.40 8.74 11.50
C THR A 90 7.12 7.31 11.06
N ILE A 91 8.08 6.69 10.37
CA ILE A 91 7.98 5.30 9.91
C ILE A 91 8.53 4.36 11.00
N SER A 92 7.72 3.39 11.42
CA SER A 92 8.10 2.34 12.37
C SER A 92 8.01 0.96 11.71
N PRO A 93 9.02 0.07 11.88
CA PRO A 93 8.99 -1.29 11.33
C PRO A 93 7.93 -2.20 11.96
N ARG A 94 7.36 -1.82 13.10
CA ARG A 94 6.43 -2.68 13.84
C ARG A 94 5.23 -3.04 12.96
N GLY A 95 4.94 -4.33 12.83
CA GLY A 95 3.85 -4.81 11.99
C GLY A 95 4.16 -4.97 10.51
N ILE A 96 5.38 -4.72 10.03
CA ILE A 96 5.63 -4.82 8.58
C ILE A 96 5.44 -6.24 8.02
N PHE A 97 5.75 -7.27 8.82
CA PHE A 97 5.53 -8.68 8.49
C PHE A 97 4.58 -9.39 9.47
N ASP A 98 3.92 -8.66 10.35
CA ASP A 98 2.97 -9.19 11.33
C ASP A 98 1.65 -8.40 11.31
N GLN A 99 0.54 -8.99 11.76
CA GLN A 99 -0.76 -8.31 11.71
C GLN A 99 -0.93 -7.20 12.75
N ALA A 100 0.00 -7.05 13.70
CA ALA A 100 -0.07 -6.08 14.79
C ALA A 100 0.51 -4.71 14.38
N VAL A 101 0.07 -4.20 13.22
CA VAL A 101 0.45 -2.88 12.71
C VAL A 101 -0.12 -1.78 13.60
N PRO A 102 0.71 -0.98 14.29
CA PRO A 102 0.22 0.19 14.99
C PRO A 102 -0.33 1.20 13.98
N PHE A 103 -1.52 1.71 14.26
CA PHE A 103 -2.12 2.81 13.50
C PHE A 103 -2.27 4.05 14.39
N SER A 104 -1.40 5.03 14.18
CA SER A 104 -1.35 6.30 14.92
C SER A 104 -2.20 7.38 14.26
N ALA A 105 -3.48 7.46 14.64
CA ALA A 105 -4.42 8.51 14.23
C ALA A 105 -5.43 8.81 15.35
N SER A 106 -6.40 9.72 15.10
CA SER A 106 -7.52 9.92 16.03
C SER A 106 -8.37 8.65 16.16
N PRO A 107 -9.04 8.41 17.30
CA PRO A 107 -9.92 7.25 17.49
C PRO A 107 -10.96 7.07 16.38
N ASP A 108 -11.60 8.16 15.95
CA ASP A 108 -12.62 8.14 14.90
C ASP A 108 -12.06 7.73 13.53
N MET A 109 -10.82 8.13 13.23
CA MET A 109 -10.16 7.73 11.99
C MET A 109 -9.73 6.27 12.04
N ILE A 110 -9.25 5.79 13.19
CA ILE A 110 -8.94 4.37 13.41
C ILE A 110 -10.20 3.53 13.22
N GLU A 111 -11.34 3.92 13.80
CA GLU A 111 -12.62 3.24 13.61
C GLU A 111 -13.05 3.25 12.14
N TYR A 112 -12.95 4.40 11.46
CA TYR A 112 -13.24 4.52 10.04
C TYR A 112 -12.41 3.54 9.20
N TYR A 113 -11.10 3.41 9.47
CA TYR A 113 -10.20 2.51 8.74
C TYR A 113 -10.44 1.05 9.06
N ASN A 114 -10.69 0.70 10.33
CA ASN A 114 -10.99 -0.67 10.75
C ASN A 114 -12.29 -1.18 10.13
N ALA A 115 -13.23 -0.30 9.80
CA ALA A 115 -14.45 -0.64 9.08
C ALA A 115 -14.23 -0.96 7.59
N LYS A 116 -13.02 -0.72 7.04
CA LYS A 116 -12.70 -0.99 5.63
C LYS A 116 -11.93 -2.29 5.50
N LYS A 117 -12.21 -3.00 4.41
CA LYS A 117 -11.47 -4.18 4.00
C LYS A 117 -10.50 -3.89 2.85
N LEU A 118 -9.97 -2.67 2.80
CA LEU A 118 -9.06 -2.27 1.72
C LEU A 118 -7.86 -3.23 1.61
N PRO A 119 -7.09 -3.51 2.68
CA PRO A 119 -5.87 -4.31 2.54
C PRO A 119 -6.14 -5.71 2.02
N GLU A 120 -7.21 -6.37 2.47
CA GLU A 120 -7.59 -7.71 2.00
C GLU A 120 -8.01 -7.68 0.53
N GLU A 121 -8.79 -6.68 0.12
CA GLU A 121 -9.23 -6.55 -1.26
C GLU A 121 -8.06 -6.24 -2.21
N MET A 122 -7.07 -5.46 -1.76
CA MET A 122 -5.87 -5.14 -2.55
C MET A 122 -4.93 -6.34 -2.64
N PHE A 123 -4.71 -7.06 -1.53
CA PHE A 123 -3.97 -8.32 -1.54
C PHE A 123 -4.61 -9.34 -2.48
N GLU A 124 -5.94 -9.54 -2.41
CA GLU A 124 -6.67 -10.44 -3.30
C GLU A 124 -6.50 -10.04 -4.78
N ALA A 125 -6.55 -8.74 -5.09
CA ALA A 125 -6.34 -8.26 -6.44
C ALA A 125 -4.91 -8.52 -6.96
N PHE A 126 -3.90 -8.30 -6.11
CA PHE A 126 -2.51 -8.62 -6.43
C PHE A 126 -2.31 -10.12 -6.63
N HIS A 127 -2.82 -10.95 -5.71
CA HIS A 127 -2.72 -12.39 -5.78
C HIS A 127 -3.38 -12.95 -7.05
N HIS A 128 -4.59 -12.48 -7.39
CA HIS A 128 -5.23 -12.84 -8.65
C HIS A 128 -4.43 -12.40 -9.87
N TRP A 129 -3.79 -11.24 -9.84
CA TRP A 129 -2.91 -10.81 -10.93
C TRP A 129 -1.71 -11.75 -11.07
N VAL A 130 -1.03 -12.12 -9.97
CA VAL A 130 0.10 -13.06 -9.98
C VAL A 130 -0.29 -14.41 -10.58
N ILE A 131 -1.47 -14.94 -10.23
CA ILE A 131 -1.96 -16.23 -10.75
C ILE A 131 -2.23 -16.16 -12.26
N ASN A 132 -2.78 -15.04 -12.75
CA ASN A 132 -3.15 -14.88 -14.15
C ASN A 132 -1.96 -14.47 -15.03
N GLU A 133 -0.89 -13.94 -14.45
CA GLU A 133 0.30 -13.42 -15.15
C GLU A 133 1.61 -14.04 -14.59
N PRO A 134 1.73 -15.39 -14.49
CA PRO A 134 2.82 -16.04 -13.76
C PRO A 134 4.19 -15.84 -14.41
N SER A 135 4.23 -15.54 -15.71
CA SER A 135 5.46 -15.33 -16.47
C SER A 135 5.85 -13.87 -16.62
N PHE A 136 5.05 -12.92 -16.09
CA PHE A 136 5.26 -11.49 -16.28
C PHE A 136 6.68 -11.03 -15.96
N CYS A 137 7.21 -11.43 -14.81
CA CYS A 137 8.56 -11.03 -14.37
C CYS A 137 9.65 -11.57 -15.32
N ILE A 138 9.48 -12.79 -15.82
CA ILE A 138 10.42 -13.44 -16.74
C ILE A 138 10.38 -12.75 -18.10
N GLU A 139 9.19 -12.58 -18.67
CA GLU A 139 8.97 -12.00 -20.00
C GLU A 139 9.42 -10.54 -20.09
N ASN A 140 9.29 -9.80 -18.99
CA ASN A 140 9.67 -8.38 -18.93
C ASN A 140 11.08 -8.16 -18.33
N ALA A 141 11.80 -9.23 -17.95
CA ALA A 141 13.09 -9.16 -17.27
C ALA A 141 13.07 -8.24 -16.01
N VAL A 142 12.01 -8.34 -15.22
CA VAL A 142 11.76 -7.52 -14.03
C VAL A 142 11.91 -8.36 -12.76
N HIS A 143 12.58 -7.82 -11.74
CA HIS A 143 12.68 -8.47 -10.43
C HIS A 143 11.29 -8.59 -9.75
N PRO A 144 10.91 -9.74 -9.17
CA PRO A 144 9.56 -9.96 -8.59
C PRO A 144 9.13 -8.94 -7.51
N LEU A 145 10.11 -8.36 -6.80
CA LEU A 145 9.87 -7.27 -5.85
C LEU A 145 9.24 -6.03 -6.49
N ILE A 146 9.52 -5.73 -7.77
CA ILE A 146 9.04 -4.51 -8.42
C ILE A 146 7.50 -4.53 -8.57
N PRO A 147 6.86 -5.58 -9.11
CA PRO A 147 5.40 -5.71 -9.08
C PRO A 147 4.77 -5.59 -7.70
N LEU A 148 5.41 -6.18 -6.68
CA LEU A 148 4.92 -6.09 -5.30
C LEU A 148 4.97 -4.64 -4.80
N LEU A 149 6.10 -3.94 -4.96
CA LEU A 149 6.24 -2.55 -4.55
C LEU A 149 5.28 -1.62 -5.30
N ASP A 150 5.01 -1.88 -6.59
CA ASP A 150 4.01 -1.13 -7.35
C ASP A 150 2.60 -1.35 -6.77
N ALA A 151 2.22 -2.59 -6.47
CA ALA A 151 0.93 -2.91 -5.85
C ALA A 151 0.75 -2.23 -4.48
N LEU A 152 1.79 -2.29 -3.66
CA LEU A 152 1.83 -1.65 -2.35
C LEU A 152 1.74 -0.12 -2.49
N LYS A 153 2.45 0.48 -3.43
CA LYS A 153 2.39 1.92 -3.73
C LYS A 153 0.98 2.40 -4.07
N TRP A 154 0.27 1.66 -4.89
CA TRP A 154 -1.11 2.01 -5.21
C TRP A 154 -2.04 1.84 -4.00
N THR A 155 -1.82 0.81 -3.18
CA THR A 155 -2.55 0.63 -1.91
C THR A 155 -2.31 1.81 -0.96
N TYR A 156 -1.07 2.27 -0.82
CA TYR A 156 -0.71 3.46 -0.04
C TYR A 156 -1.48 4.68 -0.52
N ARG A 157 -1.46 4.95 -1.83
CA ARG A 157 -2.11 6.13 -2.41
C ARG A 157 -3.62 6.12 -2.29
N ILE A 158 -4.24 4.94 -2.43
CA ILE A 158 -5.69 4.79 -2.23
C ILE A 158 -6.03 5.03 -0.76
N SER A 159 -5.27 4.43 0.16
CA SER A 159 -5.41 4.64 1.59
C SER A 159 -5.27 6.13 1.96
N LEU A 160 -4.17 6.76 1.54
CA LEU A 160 -3.92 8.18 1.74
C LEU A 160 -5.09 9.04 1.23
N GLY A 161 -5.57 8.76 0.01
CA GLY A 161 -6.73 9.44 -0.56
C GLY A 161 -7.99 9.29 0.29
N MET A 162 -8.29 8.08 0.79
CA MET A 162 -9.41 7.83 1.70
C MET A 162 -9.27 8.63 3.00
N GLY A 163 -8.06 8.73 3.55
CA GLY A 163 -7.77 9.53 4.73
C GLY A 163 -7.98 11.03 4.48
N LEU A 164 -7.48 11.55 3.36
CA LEU A 164 -7.66 12.95 2.96
C LEU A 164 -9.14 13.29 2.74
N GLU A 165 -9.90 12.42 2.06
CA GLU A 165 -11.35 12.58 1.87
C GLU A 165 -12.10 12.59 3.21
N TYR A 166 -11.74 11.68 4.13
CA TYR A 166 -12.30 11.63 5.48
C TYR A 166 -12.05 12.94 6.25
N LEU A 167 -10.87 13.52 6.10
CA LEU A 167 -10.46 14.79 6.74
C LEU A 167 -10.99 16.04 5.99
N GLY A 168 -11.83 15.87 4.97
CA GLY A 168 -12.50 16.95 4.25
C GLY A 168 -11.69 17.58 3.11
N TYR A 169 -10.55 17.00 2.74
CA TYR A 169 -9.75 17.43 1.59
C TYR A 169 -10.37 16.90 0.29
N LYS A 170 -10.48 17.75 -0.74
CA LYS A 170 -11.15 17.46 -2.02
C LYS A 170 -10.22 17.64 -3.20
#